data_AF-A0A7V5PQP6-F1
#
_entry.id   AF-A0A7V5PQP6-F1
#
_cell.length_a   1.000
_cell.length_b   1.000
_cell.length_c   1.000
_cell.angle_alpha   90.00
_cell.angle_beta   90.00
_cell.angle_gamma   90.00
#
_symmetry.space_group_name_H-M   'P 1'
#
loop_
_entity.id
_entity.type
_entity.pdbx_description
1 polymer ?
#
loop_
_entity_poly.entity_id
_entity_poly.type
_entity_poly.pdbx_seq_one_letter_code
_entity_poly.pdbx_strand_id
1 'polypeptide(L)' 'MAGRRVVITGMGAITPVGNTVKDYWESLLAGKSGVDRITLF' A
#
# COMPACT_ATOMS: atom_id res chain seq x y z
N MET A 1 -3.13 32.28 -14.47
CA MET A 1 -2.51 31.14 -15.18
C MET A 1 -3.27 29.88 -14.82
N ALA A 2 -3.78 29.12 -15.80
CA ALA A 2 -4.32 27.79 -15.53
C ALA A 2 -3.13 26.86 -15.19
N GLY A 3 -3.14 26.25 -14.00
CA GLY A 3 -2.06 25.36 -13.57
C GLY A 3 -1.85 24.19 -14.53
N ARG A 4 -0.60 23.71 -14.66
CA ARG A 4 -0.29 22.54 -15.48
C ARG A 4 -0.96 21.30 -14.87
N ARG A 5 -1.73 20.57 -15.68
CA ARG A 5 -2.36 19.31 -15.25
C ARG A 5 -1.29 18.23 -15.16
N VAL A 6 -1.16 17.62 -13.99
CA VAL A 6 -0.25 16.51 -13.71
C VAL A 6 -1.06 15.37 -13.09
N VAL A 7 -0.77 14.13 -13.47
CA VAL A 7 -1.49 12.93 -13.01
C VAL A 7 -0.51 11.83 -12.62
N ILE A 8 -1.00 10.88 -11.82
CA ILE A 8 -0.27 9.66 -11.45
C ILE A 8 -0.49 8.61 -12.55
N THR A 9 0.59 8.01 -13.06
CA THR A 9 0.55 6.99 -14.12
C THR A 9 0.94 5.60 -13.65
N GLY A 10 1.40 5.45 -12.41
CA GLY A 10 1.79 4.16 -11.83
C GLY A 10 1.84 4.24 -10.31
N MET A 11 1.64 3.08 -9.68
CA MET A 11 1.68 2.91 -8.22
C MET A 11 2.42 1.62 -7.86
N GLY A 12 3.07 1.61 -6.69
CA GLY A 12 3.73 0.46 -6.12
C GLY A 12 3.60 0.48 -4.60
N ALA A 13 3.49 -0.69 -3.98
CA ALA A 13 3.34 -0.83 -2.54
C ALA A 13 4.05 -2.10 -2.04
N ILE A 14 4.91 -1.94 -1.04
CA ILE A 14 5.53 -3.03 -0.27
C ILE A 14 5.28 -2.71 1.19
N THR A 15 4.46 -3.52 1.86
CA THR A 15 3.95 -3.25 3.20
C THR A 15 3.71 -4.57 3.96
N PRO A 16 3.60 -4.55 5.31
CA PRO A 16 3.30 -5.75 6.08
C PRO A 16 1.97 -6.44 5.74
N VAL A 17 1.04 -5.75 5.07
CA VAL A 17 -0.28 -6.30 4.68
C VAL A 17 -0.43 -6.55 3.18
N GLY A 18 0.64 -6.37 2.39
CA GLY A 18 0.62 -6.60 0.96
C GLY A 18 1.86 -6.06 0.25
N ASN A 19 2.41 -6.88 -0.64
CA ASN A 19 3.60 -6.56 -1.45
C ASN A 19 3.27 -6.15 -2.90
N THR A 20 1.99 -5.93 -3.18
CA THR A 20 1.50 -5.31 -4.41
C THR A 20 0.43 -4.30 -4.05
N VAL A 21 0.13 -3.35 -4.95
CA VAL A 21 -0.95 -2.37 -4.74
C VAL A 21 -2.30 -3.05 -4.53
N LYS A 22 -2.54 -4.14 -5.27
CA LYS A 22 -3.79 -4.91 -5.18
C LYS A 22 -3.93 -5.56 -3.81
N ASP A 23 -2.90 -6.32 -3.39
CA ASP A 23 -2.94 -7.05 -2.13
C ASP A 23 -3.02 -6.10 -0.92
N TYR A 24 -2.27 -4.99 -0.99
CA TYR A 24 -2.32 -3.94 0.02
C TYR A 24 -3.75 -3.40 0.17
N TRP A 25 -4.39 -3.04 -0.93
CA TRP A 25 -5.74 -2.46 -0.93
C TRP A 25 -6.80 -3.45 -0.42
N GLU A 26 -6.78 -4.69 -0.91
CA GLU A 26 -7.72 -5.73 -0.47
C GLU A 26 -7.56 -6.04 1.03
N SER A 27 -6.33 -6.10 1.53
CA SER A 27 -6.05 -6.31 2.95
C SER A 27 -6.54 -5.17 3.84
N LEU A 28 -6.42 -3.91 3.39
CA LEU A 28 -6.97 -2.75 4.10
C LEU A 28 -8.50 -2.81 4.19
N LEU A 29 -9.17 -3.08 3.06
CA LEU A 29 -10.64 -3.18 3.03
C LEU A 29 -11.15 -4.33 3.89
N ALA A 30 -10.39 -5.42 3.99
CA ALA A 30 -10.70 -6.55 4.88
C ALA A 30 -10.36 -6.30 6.36
N GLY A 31 -9.79 -5.14 6.71
CA GLY A 31 -9.42 -4.80 8.09
C GLY A 31 -8.27 -5.64 8.65
N LYS A 32 -7.37 -6.15 7.79
CA LYS A 32 -6.23 -6.96 8.25
C LYS A 32 -5.21 -6.10 8.98
N SER A 33 -4.76 -6.56 10.14
CA SER A 33 -3.61 -5.98 10.84
C SER A 33 -2.30 -6.55 10.29
N GLY A 34 -1.30 -5.69 10.09
CA GLY A 34 0.07 -6.09 9.71
C GLY A 34 1.05 -6.15 10.89
N VAL A 35 0.56 -5.99 12.13
CA VAL A 35 1.39 -5.99 13.33
C VAL A 35 1.49 -7.41 13.88
N ASP A 36 2.72 -7.86 14.13
CA ASP A 36 3.01 -9.13 14.79
C ASP A 36 4.25 -9.02 15.70
N ARG A 37 4.51 -10.05 16.51
CA ARG A 37 5.69 -10.14 17.37
C ARG A 37 6.95 -10.34 16.53
N ILE A 38 8.06 -9.75 16.98
CA ILE A 38 9.37 -9.99 16.36
C ILE A 38 9.84 -11.40 16.73
N THR A 39 10.16 -12.21 15.73
CA THR A 39 10.55 -13.64 15.90
C THR A 39 12.02 -13.91 15.60
N LEU A 40 12.76 -12.92 15.11
CA LEU A 40 14.17 -13.06 14.72
C LEU A 40 14.94 -11.82 15.16
N PHE A 41 16.01 -12.07 15.92
CA PHE A 41 17.05 -11.12 16.30
C PHE A 41 18.40 -11.83 16.21
#